data_AF-A0ABC8KAL2-F1
#
_entry.id   AF-A0ABC8KAL2-F1
#
_cell.length_a   1.000
_cell.length_b   1.000
_cell.length_c   1.000
_cell.angle_alpha   90.00
_cell.angle_beta   90.00
_cell.angle_gamma   90.00
#
_symmetry.space_group_name_H-M   'P 1'
#
loop_
_entity.id
_entity.type
_entity.pdbx_description
1 polymer ?
#
loop_
_entity_poly.entity_id
_entity_poly.type
_entity_poly.pdbx_seq_one_letter_code
_entity_poly.pdbx_strand_id
1 'polypeptide(L)'
;MCNHHDDQSQDNLPCLHCQPHSYIHMVQHMIERCILLRMTRDECVKALDHHANILPVVTLTVWRGLQRENKDFFETYGHFVSPRPLLSGYVRRSPRIARRI
;
A
#
# COMPACT_ATOMS: atom_id res chain seq x y z
N MET A 1 14.58 -29.53 -2.29
CA MET A 1 15.09 -29.29 -0.92
C MET A 1 15.83 -27.96 -0.96
N CYS A 2 15.57 -27.05 -0.03
CA CYS A 2 16.13 -25.70 -0.07
C CYS A 2 17.64 -25.77 0.25
N ASN A 3 18.47 -25.90 -0.78
CA ASN A 3 19.92 -25.88 -0.67
C ASN A 3 20.36 -24.45 -0.33
N HIS A 4 20.66 -24.20 0.94
CA HIS A 4 21.31 -22.96 1.36
C HIS A 4 22.78 -23.07 0.93
N HIS A 5 23.09 -22.55 -0.25
CA HIS A 5 24.43 -22.13 -0.60
C HIS A 5 24.46 -20.60 -0.45
N ASP A 6 25.24 -20.15 0.52
CA ASP A 6 25.60 -18.77 0.80
C ASP A 6 26.03 -18.01 -0.47
N ASP A 7 25.40 -16.86 -0.73
CA ASP A 7 26.09 -15.67 -1.24
C ASP A 7 25.29 -14.39 -0.89
N GLN A 8 25.85 -13.62 0.04
CA GLN A 8 25.68 -12.20 0.41
C GLN A 8 24.54 -11.41 -0.29
N SER A 9 23.61 -10.72 0.40
CA SER A 9 23.88 -9.43 1.07
C SER A 9 22.57 -8.87 1.67
N GLN A 10 22.66 -8.42 2.93
CA GLN A 10 21.72 -7.57 3.70
C GLN A 10 20.30 -8.10 3.99
N ASP A 11 19.99 -8.09 5.30
CA ASP A 11 18.71 -8.39 5.98
C ASP A 11 18.37 -9.87 6.24
N ASN A 12 18.25 -10.19 7.53
CA ASN A 12 17.87 -11.48 8.11
C ASN A 12 16.40 -11.83 7.80
N LEU A 13 16.03 -11.95 6.53
CA LEU A 13 14.67 -12.25 6.11
C LEU A 13 14.41 -13.77 6.19
N PRO A 14 13.32 -14.24 6.84
CA PRO A 14 12.99 -15.66 6.89
C PRO A 14 12.68 -16.18 5.47
N CYS A 15 13.02 -17.44 5.20
CA CYS A 15 12.76 -18.02 3.87
C CYS A 15 11.28 -18.38 3.70
N LEU A 16 10.65 -17.92 2.62
CA LEU A 16 9.25 -18.25 2.28
C LEU A 16 9.02 -19.77 2.15
N HIS A 17 10.01 -20.53 1.67
CA HIS A 17 9.88 -21.98 1.47
C HIS A 17 10.07 -22.80 2.75
N CYS A 18 10.95 -22.34 3.66
CA CYS A 18 11.27 -23.06 4.89
C CYS A 18 10.38 -22.64 6.06
N GLN A 19 10.02 -21.36 6.11
CA GLN A 19 9.27 -20.75 7.20
C GLN A 19 8.20 -19.80 6.63
N PRO A 20 7.22 -20.32 5.86
CA PRO A 20 6.21 -19.51 5.18
C PRO A 20 5.42 -18.64 6.16
N HIS A 21 5.10 -19.17 7.34
CA HIS A 21 4.37 -18.42 8.37
C HIS A 21 5.17 -17.20 8.86
N SER A 22 6.43 -17.39 9.27
CA SER A 22 7.29 -16.30 9.74
C SER A 22 7.49 -15.23 8.66
N TYR A 23 7.64 -15.63 7.41
CA TYR A 23 7.77 -14.70 6.29
C TYR A 23 6.51 -13.89 6.06
N ILE A 24 5.33 -14.53 6.03
CA ILE A 24 4.06 -13.83 5.87
C ILE A 24 3.82 -12.85 7.02
N HIS A 25 4.08 -13.24 8.27
CA HIS A 25 3.96 -12.36 9.44
C HIS A 25 4.89 -11.14 9.35
N MET A 26 6.12 -11.35 8.90
CA MET A 26 7.06 -10.24 8.69
C MET A 26 6.57 -9.29 7.58
N VAL A 27 6.10 -9.81 6.45
CA VAL A 27 5.53 -8.98 5.37
C VAL A 27 4.30 -8.22 5.86
N GLN A 28 3.42 -8.87 6.63
CA GLN A 28 2.27 -8.22 7.26
C GLN A 28 2.71 -7.04 8.15
N HIS A 29 3.71 -7.25 9.00
CA HIS A 29 4.23 -6.18 9.86
C HIS A 29 4.79 -5.00 9.05
N MET A 30 5.48 -5.27 7.93
CA MET A 30 5.95 -4.20 7.04
C MET A 30 4.80 -3.45 6.38
N ILE A 31 3.74 -4.15 5.97
CA ILE A 31 2.52 -3.54 5.44
C ILE A 31 1.85 -2.65 6.50
N GLU A 32 1.74 -3.11 7.75
CA GLU A 32 1.18 -2.33 8.86
C GLU A 32 1.97 -1.03 9.06
N ARG A 33 3.31 -1.09 9.00
CA ARG A 33 4.17 0.10 9.04
C ARG A 33 3.91 1.05 7.88
N CYS A 34 3.76 0.55 6.65
CA CYS A 34 3.39 1.38 5.49
C CYS A 34 2.02 2.04 5.68
N ILE A 35 1.06 1.32 6.27
CA ILE A 35 -0.27 1.84 6.56
C ILE A 35 -0.20 3.01 7.56
N LEU A 36 0.58 2.85 8.63
CA LEU A 36 0.84 3.91 9.62
C LEU A 36 1.50 5.16 9.01
N LEU A 37 2.37 4.96 8.02
CA LEU A 37 3.01 6.04 7.26
C LEU A 37 2.08 6.66 6.19
N ARG A 38 0.81 6.24 6.13
CA ARG A 38 -0.19 6.73 5.16
C ARG A 38 0.25 6.53 3.71
N MET A 39 0.86 5.39 3.41
CA MET A 39 1.22 5.03 2.04
C MET A 39 0.05 4.36 1.33
N THR A 40 -0.19 4.73 0.08
CA THR A 40 -1.10 3.99 -0.80
C THR A 40 -0.59 2.57 -1.01
N ARG A 41 -1.46 1.66 -1.46
CA ARG A 41 -1.06 0.28 -1.79
C ARG A 41 0.15 0.24 -2.74
N ASP A 42 0.16 1.11 -3.75
CA ASP A 42 1.19 1.08 -4.78
C ASP A 42 2.52 1.67 -4.26
N GLU A 43 2.46 2.68 -3.38
CA GLU A 43 3.65 3.18 -2.65
C GLU A 43 4.20 2.14 -1.68
N CYS A 44 3.33 1.44 -0.95
CA CYS A 44 3.69 0.32 -0.08
C CYS A 44 4.42 -0.76 -0.89
N VAL A 45 3.87 -1.22 -2.02
CA VAL A 45 4.51 -2.22 -2.89
C VAL A 45 5.89 -1.77 -3.36
N LYS A 46 6.03 -0.53 -3.84
CA LYS A 46 7.32 0.02 -4.28
C LYS A 46 8.33 0.13 -3.14
N ALA A 47 7.87 0.53 -1.95
CA ALA A 47 8.73 0.67 -0.79
C ALA A 47 9.25 -0.68 -0.31
N LEU A 48 8.41 -1.71 -0.22
CA LEU A 48 8.83 -3.05 0.20
C LEU A 48 9.75 -3.72 -0.84
N ASP A 49 9.50 -3.50 -2.13
CA ASP A 49 10.36 -3.97 -3.21
C ASP A 49 11.76 -3.33 -3.13
N HIS A 50 11.83 -2.01 -3.04
CA HIS A 50 13.10 -1.28 -3.04
C HIS A 50 13.88 -1.39 -1.73
N HIS A 51 13.20 -1.33 -0.57
CA HIS A 51 13.87 -1.24 0.74
C HIS A 51 14.02 -2.57 1.47
N ALA A 52 13.21 -3.57 1.14
CA ALA A 52 13.22 -4.87 1.81
C ALA A 52 13.38 -6.06 0.84
N ASN A 53 13.56 -5.78 -0.46
CA ASN A 53 13.71 -6.79 -1.52
C ASN A 53 12.56 -7.83 -1.51
N ILE A 54 11.35 -7.40 -1.14
CA ILE A 54 10.17 -8.26 -1.12
C ILE A 54 9.48 -8.18 -2.47
N LEU A 55 9.33 -9.34 -3.11
CA LEU A 55 8.67 -9.44 -4.40
C LEU A 55 7.27 -8.79 -4.37
N PRO A 56 6.95 -7.88 -5.32
CA PRO A 56 5.67 -7.18 -5.37
C PRO A 56 4.43 -8.10 -5.29
N VAL A 57 4.52 -9.28 -5.90
CA VAL A 57 3.45 -10.28 -5.89
C VAL A 57 3.15 -10.81 -4.47
N VAL A 58 4.17 -10.94 -3.61
CA VAL A 58 4.00 -11.34 -2.22
C VAL A 58 3.24 -10.25 -1.46
N THR A 59 3.72 -9.00 -1.54
CA THR A 59 3.10 -7.84 -0.88
C THR A 59 1.65 -7.68 -1.29
N LEU A 60 1.35 -7.78 -2.59
CA LEU A 60 -0.02 -7.73 -3.12
C LEU A 60 -0.90 -8.87 -2.60
N THR A 61 -0.35 -10.08 -2.47
CA THR A 61 -1.11 -11.24 -2.00
C THR A 61 -1.45 -11.11 -0.53
N VAL A 62 -0.49 -10.74 0.32
CA VAL A 62 -0.71 -10.51 1.76
C VAL A 62 -1.67 -9.33 1.96
N TRP A 63 -1.47 -8.22 1.25
CA TRP A 63 -2.37 -7.06 1.30
C TRP A 63 -3.82 -7.43 0.96
N ARG A 64 -4.05 -8.25 -0.09
CA ARG A 64 -5.39 -8.73 -0.45
C ARG A 64 -6.01 -9.61 0.64
N GLY A 65 -5.20 -10.41 1.35
CA GLY A 65 -5.62 -11.16 2.52
C GLY A 65 -6.14 -10.23 3.62
N LEU A 66 -5.31 -9.26 4.02
CA LEU A 66 -5.64 -8.26 5.04
C LEU A 66 -6.90 -7.45 4.69
N GLN A 67 -7.05 -7.04 3.43
CA GLN A 67 -8.25 -6.35 2.94
C GLN A 67 -9.52 -7.19 3.06
N ARG A 68 -9.42 -8.50 2.81
CA ARG A 68 -10.56 -9.41 2.88
C ARG A 68 -11.03 -9.62 4.31
N GLU A 69 -10.09 -9.69 5.25
CA GLU A 69 -10.34 -9.91 6.67
C GLU A 69 -10.79 -8.62 7.38
N ASN A 70 -10.32 -7.45 6.92
CA ASN A 70 -10.54 -6.16 7.58
C ASN A 70 -11.16 -5.12 6.63
N LYS A 71 -12.26 -5.47 5.96
CA LYS A 71 -12.86 -4.66 4.89
C LYS A 71 -13.16 -3.22 5.31
N ASP A 72 -13.85 -3.04 6.43
CA ASP A 72 -14.29 -1.72 6.91
C ASP A 72 -13.10 -0.79 7.21
N PHE A 73 -12.00 -1.36 7.72
CA PHE A 73 -10.76 -0.65 7.94
C PHE A 73 -10.16 -0.15 6.62
N PHE A 74 -10.03 -1.02 5.62
CA PHE A 74 -9.38 -0.67 4.36
C PHE A 74 -10.23 0.25 3.46
N GLU A 75 -11.56 0.19 3.56
CA GLU A 75 -12.47 1.15 2.91
C GLU A 75 -12.24 2.56 3.49
N THR A 76 -12.30 2.65 4.82
CA THR A 76 -12.05 3.89 5.56
C THR A 76 -10.63 4.42 5.29
N TYR A 77 -9.63 3.55 5.33
CA TYR A 77 -8.24 3.89 5.04
C TYR A 77 -8.08 4.47 3.64
N GLY A 78 -8.69 3.86 2.62
CA GLY A 78 -8.64 4.33 1.23
C GLY A 78 -9.12 5.77 1.07
N HIS A 79 -10.13 6.20 1.83
CA HIS A 79 -10.60 7.58 1.84
C HIS A 79 -9.60 8.58 2.46
N PHE A 80 -8.73 8.12 3.36
CA PHE A 80 -7.72 8.97 4.00
C PHE A 80 -6.46 9.13 3.15
N VAL A 81 -6.06 8.09 2.41
CA VAL A 81 -4.85 8.12 1.58
C VAL A 81 -5.09 8.67 0.17
N SER A 82 -6.32 8.57 -0.33
CA SER A 82 -6.68 9.23 -1.57
C SER A 82 -6.50 10.74 -1.39
N PRO A 83 -5.72 11.42 -2.25
CA PRO A 83 -5.75 12.87 -2.28
C PRO A 83 -7.19 13.24 -2.53
N ARG A 84 -7.86 13.87 -1.56
CA ARG A 84 -9.15 14.49 -1.81
C ARG A 84 -8.98 15.28 -3.10
N PRO A 85 -9.76 15.03 -4.17
CA PRO A 85 -9.86 16.04 -5.20
C PRO A 85 -10.43 17.24 -4.45
N LEU A 86 -9.55 18.17 -4.08
CA LEU A 86 -9.96 19.52 -3.73
C LEU A 86 -10.89 19.90 -4.86
N LEU A 87 -12.17 20.09 -4.54
CA LEU A 87 -13.23 20.42 -5.49
C LEU A 87 -12.78 21.62 -6.33
N SER A 88 -12.09 21.32 -7.41
CA SER A 88 -11.71 22.24 -8.46
C SER A 88 -12.98 22.40 -9.28
N GLY A 89 -13.73 23.48 -9.00
CA GLY A 89 -14.70 23.99 -9.95
C GLY A 89 -16.18 23.96 -9.57
N TYR A 90 -16.57 24.30 -8.34
CA TYR A 90 -17.83 25.06 -8.20
C TYR A 90 -17.57 26.54 -8.53
N VAL A 91 -17.28 26.81 -9.81
CA VAL A 91 -17.49 28.15 -10.36
C VAL A 91 -19.00 28.33 -10.41
N ARG A 92 -19.59 28.97 -9.39
CA ARG A 92 -20.87 29.64 -9.59
C ARG A 92 -20.64 30.67 -10.69
N ARG A 93 -21.01 30.33 -11.93
CA ARG A 93 -21.15 31.33 -12.99
C ARG A 93 -22.20 32.31 -12.50
N SER A 94 -21.77 33.49 -12.06
CA SER A 94 -22.65 34.63 -11.82
C SER A 94 -23.49 34.84 -13.07
N PRO A 95 -24.82 35.05 -12.98
CA PRO A 95 -25.59 35.47 -14.13
C PRO A 95 -25.04 36.82 -14.57
N ARG A 96 -24.48 36.90 -15.77
CA ARG A 96 -24.20 38.19 -16.40
C ARG A 96 -25.56 38.83 -16.65
N ILE A 97 -25.96 39.78 -15.81
CA ILE A 97 -27.05 40.69 -16.13
C ILE A 97 -26.63 41.42 -17.40
N ALA A 98 -27.21 41.00 -18.51
CA ALA A 98 -27.16 41.71 -19.77
C ALA A 98 -28.34 42.67 -19.82
N ARG A 99 -28.11 43.80 -20.53
CA ARG A 99 -29.03 44.85 -20.99
C ARG A 99 -29.11 46.04 -20.02
N ARG A 100 -28.49 47.20 -20.31
CA ARG A 100 -28.69 48.15 -21.43
C ARG A 100 -30.11 48.71 -21.44
N ILE A 101 -30.26 49.91 -20.86
CA ILE A 101 -31.00 51.09 -21.34
C ILE A 101 -30.36 52.29 -20.64
#